data_AF-A0A380P8Q3-F1
#
_entry.id   AF-A0A380P8Q3-F1
#
_cell.length_a   1.000
_cell.length_b   1.000
_cell.length_c   1.000
_cell.angle_alpha   90.00
_cell.angle_beta   90.00
_cell.angle_gamma   90.00
#
_symmetry.space_group_name_H-M   'P 1'
#
loop_
_entity.id
_entity.type
_entity.pdbx_description
1 polymer ?
#
loop_
_entity_poly.entity_id
_entity_poly.type
_entity_poly.pdbx_seq_one_letter_code
_entity_poly.pdbx_strand_id
1 'polypeptide(L)'
;MTDWNNGRGWGQISYDQGVGLSSNVAMALTEQRMGAKTWQRYIRNFGFLKSTKSGLPQENLGMMQFRYPFEQANTSFGQAIATTPLQMLQAYTAIAGDGTMLKPHVVSKLLIQIHKSCL
;
A
#
# COMPACT_ATOMS: atom_id res chain seq x y z
N MET A 1 -18.66 8.24 -8.50
CA MET A 1 -17.55 7.30 -8.76
C MET A 1 -18.03 6.34 -9.84
N THR A 2 -17.21 6.11 -10.86
CA THR A 2 -17.50 5.17 -11.96
C THR A 2 -16.28 4.31 -12.22
N ASP A 3 -16.52 3.14 -12.81
CA ASP A 3 -15.43 2.31 -13.34
C ASP A 3 -14.82 2.94 -14.59
N TRP A 4 -13.62 2.49 -14.95
CA TRP A 4 -12.84 3.00 -16.08
C TRP A 4 -13.49 2.71 -17.45
N ASN A 5 -14.51 1.85 -17.51
CA ASN A 5 -15.14 1.36 -18.74
C ASN A 5 -16.20 2.32 -19.31
N ASN A 6 -15.90 3.62 -19.35
CA ASN A 6 -16.73 4.68 -19.91
C ASN A 6 -18.14 4.76 -19.27
N GLY A 7 -18.24 4.53 -17.96
CA GLY A 7 -19.50 4.64 -17.22
C GLY A 7 -20.49 3.51 -17.45
N ARG A 8 -20.12 2.46 -18.19
CA ARG A 8 -20.96 1.25 -18.38
C ARG A 8 -21.13 0.48 -17.08
N GLY A 9 -20.09 0.46 -16.24
CA GLY A 9 -20.01 -0.40 -15.06
C GLY A 9 -19.96 -1.88 -15.43
N TRP A 10 -19.97 -2.74 -14.41
CA TRP A 10 -19.89 -4.19 -14.59
C TRP A 10 -21.19 -4.93 -14.24
N GLY A 11 -22.25 -4.20 -13.89
CA GLY A 11 -23.48 -4.78 -13.37
C GLY A 11 -23.27 -5.38 -11.98
N GLN A 12 -23.97 -6.47 -11.67
CA GLN A 12 -23.80 -7.19 -10.42
C GLN A 12 -22.64 -8.18 -10.55
N ILE A 13 -21.56 -7.91 -9.83
CA ILE A 13 -20.36 -8.73 -9.76
C ILE A 13 -20.02 -9.07 -8.32
N SER A 14 -19.27 -10.13 -8.10
CA SER A 14 -18.70 -10.45 -6.80
C SER A 14 -17.47 -9.58 -6.48
N TYR A 15 -17.02 -9.56 -5.22
CA TYR A 15 -15.87 -8.73 -4.83
C TYR A 15 -14.55 -9.21 -5.41
N ASP A 16 -14.36 -10.52 -5.57
CA ASP A 16 -13.20 -11.13 -6.24
C ASP A 16 -13.14 -10.71 -7.72
N GLN A 17 -14.28 -10.74 -8.42
CA GLN A 17 -14.39 -10.18 -9.77
C GLN A 17 -14.09 -8.68 -9.77
N GLY A 18 -14.60 -7.95 -8.77
CA GLY A 18 -14.35 -6.52 -8.60
C GLY A 18 -12.86 -6.18 -8.51
N VAL A 19 -12.10 -6.94 -7.71
CA VAL A 19 -10.63 -6.83 -7.62
C VAL A 19 -9.99 -7.18 -8.96
N GLY A 20 -10.37 -8.30 -9.58
CA GLY A 20 -9.81 -8.75 -10.86
C GLY A 20 -10.05 -7.80 -12.04
N LEU A 21 -11.18 -7.10 -12.04
CA LEU A 21 -11.55 -6.10 -13.07
C LEU A 21 -11.07 -4.68 -12.74
N SER A 22 -10.40 -4.50 -11.59
CA SER A 22 -9.98 -3.21 -11.06
C SER A 22 -11.16 -2.22 -10.98
N SER A 23 -12.32 -2.68 -10.48
CA SER A 23 -13.53 -1.87 -10.34
C SER A 23 -13.40 -0.88 -9.18
N ASN A 24 -13.37 0.42 -9.49
CA ASN A 24 -13.42 1.49 -8.49
C ASN A 24 -14.66 1.33 -7.62
N VAL A 25 -15.80 0.98 -8.24
CA VAL A 25 -17.08 0.85 -7.54
C VAL A 25 -17.03 -0.26 -6.50
N ALA A 26 -16.53 -1.44 -6.88
CA ALA A 26 -16.37 -2.55 -5.94
C ALA A 26 -15.44 -2.21 -4.77
N MET A 27 -14.32 -1.51 -5.04
CA MET A 27 -13.36 -1.14 -4.00
C MET A 27 -13.93 -0.12 -3.01
N ALA A 28 -14.62 0.92 -3.48
CA ALA A 28 -15.22 1.88 -2.56
C ALA A 28 -16.40 1.30 -1.79
N LEU A 29 -17.19 0.39 -2.38
CA LEU A 29 -18.20 -0.35 -1.62
C LEU A 29 -17.55 -1.23 -0.53
N THR A 30 -16.35 -1.75 -0.78
CA THR A 30 -15.58 -2.52 0.23
C THR A 30 -15.17 -1.61 1.38
N GLU A 31 -14.62 -0.43 1.10
CA GLU A 31 -14.30 0.58 2.11
C GLU A 31 -15.54 0.97 2.93
N GLN A 32 -16.65 1.29 2.28
CA GLN A 32 -17.89 1.70 2.94
C GLN A 32 -18.47 0.60 3.84
N ARG A 33 -18.46 -0.66 3.39
CA ARG A 33 -18.92 -1.79 4.20
C ARG A 33 -18.00 -2.08 5.39
N MET A 34 -16.70 -1.91 5.21
CA MET A 34 -15.70 -2.09 6.27
C MET A 34 -15.73 -0.94 7.29
N GLY A 35 -16.08 0.26 6.81
CA GLY A 35 -16.09 1.51 7.55
C GLY A 35 -14.71 2.17 7.64
N ALA A 36 -14.70 3.49 7.46
CA ALA A 36 -13.51 4.32 7.36
C ALA A 36 -12.46 4.10 8.48
N LYS A 37 -12.90 3.89 9.73
CA LYS A 37 -11.99 3.62 10.86
C LYS A 37 -11.21 2.32 10.69
N THR A 38 -11.89 1.25 10.27
CA THR A 38 -11.26 -0.05 10.07
C THR A 38 -10.39 -0.02 8.81
N TRP A 39 -10.88 0.62 7.74
CA TRP A 39 -10.11 0.83 6.52
C TRP A 39 -8.79 1.56 6.78
N GLN A 40 -8.82 2.69 7.50
CA GLN A 40 -7.63 3.44 7.86
C GLN A 40 -6.66 2.63 8.73
N ARG A 41 -7.18 1.79 9.62
CA ARG A 41 -6.36 0.88 10.42
C ARG A 41 -5.63 -0.13 9.52
N TYR A 42 -6.30 -0.71 8.53
CA TYR A 42 -5.65 -1.62 7.59
C TYR A 42 -4.57 -0.94 6.76
N ILE A 43 -4.82 0.28 6.23
CA ILE A 43 -3.78 1.06 5.54
C ILE A 43 -2.50 1.16 6.40
N ARG A 44 -2.65 1.50 7.69
CA ARG A 44 -1.50 1.60 8.61
C ARG A 44 -0.87 0.25 8.95
N ASN A 45 -1.66 -0.82 9.00
CA ASN A 45 -1.18 -2.18 9.28
C ASN A 45 -0.37 -2.75 8.11
N PHE A 46 -0.68 -2.38 6.86
CA PHE A 46 0.12 -2.69 5.69
C PHE A 46 1.42 -1.85 5.59
N GLY A 47 1.76 -1.06 6.61
CA GLY A 47 3.00 -0.30 6.66
C GLY A 47 3.01 0.99 5.84
N PHE A 48 1.90 1.34 5.18
CA PHE A 48 1.78 2.62 4.47
C PHE A 48 1.89 3.81 5.44
N LEU A 49 2.29 4.96 4.89
CA LEU A 49 2.44 6.22 5.63
C LEU A 49 3.57 6.18 6.68
N LYS A 50 4.49 5.22 6.59
CA LYS A 50 5.64 5.03 7.49
C LYS A 50 6.88 4.64 6.70
N SER A 51 8.06 5.00 7.20
CA SER A 51 9.30 4.50 6.62
C SER A 51 9.38 2.98 6.76
N THR A 52 9.83 2.31 5.70
CA THR A 52 10.12 0.88 5.66
C THR A 52 11.39 0.52 6.44
N LYS A 53 12.20 1.54 6.78
CA LYS A 53 13.51 1.42 7.44
C LYS A 53 14.46 0.52 6.66
N SER A 54 14.44 0.60 5.33
CA SER A 54 15.19 -0.28 4.43
C SER A 54 16.71 -0.13 4.51
N GLY A 55 17.17 0.94 5.15
CA GLY A 55 18.58 1.33 5.22
C GLY A 55 18.94 2.41 4.20
N LEU A 56 18.01 2.79 3.32
CA LEU A 56 18.19 3.96 2.47
C LEU A 56 18.01 5.26 3.26
N PRO A 57 18.82 6.29 2.99
CA PRO A 57 18.62 7.61 3.59
C PRO A 57 17.35 8.27 3.04
N GLN A 58 16.73 9.12 3.85
CA GLN A 58 15.65 10.04 3.43
C GLN A 58 14.43 9.36 2.78
N GLU A 59 13.97 8.24 3.33
CA GLU A 59 12.72 7.61 2.86
C GLU A 59 11.51 8.54 3.03
N ASN A 60 10.79 8.77 1.94
CA ASN A 60 9.51 9.47 1.98
C ASN A 60 8.47 8.62 2.73
N LEU A 61 7.66 9.25 3.56
CA LEU A 61 6.60 8.58 4.33
C LEU A 61 5.34 8.37 3.48
N GLY A 62 5.14 9.14 2.40
CA GLY A 62 3.85 9.21 1.70
C GLY A 62 2.88 10.19 2.36
N MET A 63 1.67 10.29 1.82
CA MET A 63 0.63 11.19 2.34
C MET A 63 -0.77 10.62 2.09
N MET A 64 -1.76 11.08 2.85
CA MET A 64 -3.14 10.65 2.70
C MET A 64 -4.10 11.76 3.12
N GLN A 65 -5.12 12.01 2.31
CA GLN A 65 -6.30 12.81 2.65
C GLN A 65 -7.43 11.85 3.04
N PHE A 66 -8.05 12.06 4.20
CA PHE A 66 -9.00 11.08 4.77
C PHE A 66 -10.09 11.74 5.63
N ARG A 67 -10.33 13.04 5.43
CA ARG A 67 -11.25 13.84 6.26
C ARG A 67 -12.70 13.60 5.87
N TYR A 68 -12.99 13.57 4.57
CA TYR A 68 -14.36 13.46 4.06
C TYR A 68 -14.65 12.07 3.47
N PRO A 69 -15.92 11.61 3.48
CA PRO A 69 -16.29 10.30 2.94
C PRO A 69 -15.83 10.05 1.50
N PHE A 70 -15.81 11.08 0.65
CA PHE A 70 -15.32 10.93 -0.72
C PHE A 70 -13.80 10.68 -0.78
N GLU A 71 -13.01 11.30 0.10
CA GLU A 71 -11.57 11.06 0.20
C GLU A 71 -11.30 9.64 0.70
N GLN A 72 -12.09 9.20 1.69
CA GLN A 72 -12.02 7.85 2.26
C GLN A 72 -12.27 6.80 1.18
N ALA A 73 -13.38 6.93 0.45
CA ALA A 73 -13.70 6.07 -0.68
C ALA A 73 -12.63 6.12 -1.77
N ASN A 74 -12.07 7.30 -2.08
CA ASN A 74 -11.00 7.45 -3.07
C ASN A 74 -9.73 6.66 -2.71
N THR A 75 -9.39 6.53 -1.43
CA THR A 75 -8.22 5.72 -1.01
C THR A 75 -8.36 4.25 -1.35
N SER A 76 -9.58 3.74 -1.53
CA SER A 76 -9.83 2.32 -1.88
C SER A 76 -9.31 1.91 -3.25
N PHE A 77 -9.19 2.86 -4.16
CA PHE A 77 -8.63 2.66 -5.51
C PHE A 77 -7.38 3.51 -5.75
N GLY A 78 -6.67 3.87 -4.67
CA GLY A 78 -5.35 4.50 -4.74
C GLY A 78 -5.35 6.01 -5.03
N GLN A 79 -6.50 6.67 -4.93
CA GLN A 79 -6.61 8.13 -5.00
C GLN A 79 -6.70 8.73 -3.59
N ALA A 80 -6.35 10.01 -3.40
CA ALA A 80 -6.27 10.62 -2.07
C ALA A 80 -5.24 9.96 -1.11
N ILE A 81 -4.40 9.06 -1.61
CA ILE A 81 -3.26 8.46 -0.91
C ILE A 81 -2.07 8.39 -1.87
N ALA A 82 -0.88 8.69 -1.36
CA ALA A 82 0.37 8.50 -2.08
C ALA A 82 1.33 7.70 -1.20
N THR A 83 1.91 6.65 -1.79
CA THR A 83 2.80 5.69 -1.14
C THR A 83 4.11 5.59 -1.92
N THR A 84 5.16 5.08 -1.29
CA THR A 84 6.41 4.80 -2.01
C THR A 84 6.40 3.40 -2.63
N PRO A 85 7.18 3.15 -3.70
CA PRO A 85 7.34 1.79 -4.23
C PRO A 85 7.83 0.77 -3.20
N LEU A 86 8.69 1.18 -2.25
CA LEU A 86 9.16 0.29 -1.17
C LEU A 86 8.05 -0.08 -0.18
N GLN A 87 7.16 0.86 0.15
CA GLN A 87 5.98 0.55 0.97
C GLN A 87 5.04 -0.41 0.25
N MET A 88 4.82 -0.21 -1.06
CA MET A 88 4.02 -1.13 -1.87
C MET A 88 4.64 -2.53 -1.88
N LEU A 89 5.96 -2.63 -2.14
CA LEU A 89 6.68 -3.91 -2.12
C LEU A 89 6.51 -4.62 -0.77
N GLN A 90 6.72 -3.91 0.34
CA GLN A 90 6.51 -4.45 1.69
C GLN A 90 5.08 -4.94 1.89
N ALA A 91 4.07 -4.16 1.53
CA ALA A 91 2.67 -4.55 1.67
C ALA A 91 2.33 -5.82 0.87
N TYR A 92 2.84 -5.94 -0.36
CA TYR A 92 2.66 -7.15 -1.19
C TYR A 92 3.25 -8.41 -0.53
N THR A 93 4.33 -8.29 0.23
CA THR A 93 4.89 -9.45 0.95
C THR A 93 3.94 -10.01 2.01
N ALA A 94 3.04 -9.21 2.59
CA ALA A 94 2.01 -9.73 3.49
C ALA A 94 1.06 -10.69 2.76
N ILE A 95 0.72 -10.38 1.51
CA ILE A 95 -0.19 -11.19 0.71
C ILE A 95 0.50 -12.50 0.32
N ALA A 96 1.77 -12.44 -0.07
CA ALA A 96 2.56 -13.61 -0.46
C ALA A 96 3.05 -14.44 0.74
N GLY A 97 3.12 -13.86 1.94
CA GLY A 97 3.72 -14.43 3.14
C GLY A 97 2.72 -14.70 4.26
N ASP A 98 1.51 -15.15 3.92
CA ASP A 98 0.45 -15.55 4.87
C ASP A 98 0.16 -14.50 5.97
N GLY A 99 0.16 -13.22 5.60
CA GLY A 99 -0.10 -12.08 6.49
C GLY A 99 1.14 -11.49 7.16
N THR A 100 2.33 -12.07 6.97
CA THR A 100 3.58 -11.54 7.54
C THR A 100 4.30 -10.64 6.54
N MET A 101 4.50 -9.37 6.91
CA MET A 101 5.29 -8.44 6.09
C MET A 101 6.79 -8.67 6.28
N LEU A 102 7.50 -8.81 5.16
CA LEU A 102 8.96 -8.74 5.13
C LEU A 102 9.42 -7.29 5.14
N LYS A 103 10.57 -7.06 5.77
CA LYS A 103 11.24 -5.78 5.72
C LYS A 103 12.15 -5.73 4.49
N PRO A 104 11.96 -4.77 3.56
CA PRO A 104 12.84 -4.65 2.41
C PRO A 104 14.22 -4.16 2.86
N HIS A 105 15.28 -4.74 2.30
CA HIS A 105 16.67 -4.37 2.58
C HIS A 105 17.45 -4.25 1.27
N VAL A 106 18.19 -3.16 1.10
CA VAL A 106 19.00 -2.92 -0.11
C VAL A 106 20.46 -3.36 0.08
N VAL A 107 20.98 -3.26 1.30
CA VAL A 107 22.36 -3.64 1.64
C VAL A 107 22.39 -5.09 2.11
N SER A 108 23.18 -5.93 1.44
CA SER A 108 23.35 -7.34 1.80
C SER A 108 24.45 -7.57 2.84
N LYS A 109 25.58 -6.84 2.74
CA LYS A 109 26.72 -6.98 3.64
C LYS A 109 27.55 -5.69 3.70
N LEU A 110 28.09 -5.38 4.87
CA LEU A 110 29.15 -4.40 5.07
C LEU A 110 30.45 -5.15 5.36
N LEU A 111 31.50 -4.88 4.58
CA LEU A 111 32.84 -5.45 4.77
C LEU A 111 33.76 -4.36 5.32
N ILE A 112 34.30 -4.59 6.52
CA ILE A 112 35.30 -3.70 7.11
C ILE A 112 36.69 -4.20 6.67
N GLN A 113 37.38 -3.40 5.86
CA GLN A 113 38.74 -3.70 5.43
C GLN A 113 39.73 -3.07 6.41
N ILE A 114 40.39 -3.91 7.21
CA ILE A 114 41.42 -3.46 8.14
C ILE A 114 42.76 -3.52 7.38
N HIS A 115 43.31 -2.38 6.99
CA HIS A 115 44.68 -2.31 6.52
C HIS A 115 45.62 -2.45 7.73
N LYS A 116 46.23 -3.63 7.86
CA LYS A 116 47.42 -3.77 8.71
C LYS A 116 48.59 -3.14 7.96
N SER A 117 48.98 -1.93 8.35
CA SER A 117 50.31 -1.42 8.02
C SER A 117 51.32 -2.33 8.70
N CYS A 118 52.12 -3.06 7.91
CA CYS A 118 53.28 -3.78 8.43
C CYS A 118 54.25 -2.76 9.05
N LEU A 119 54.67 -3.04 10.29
CA LEU A 119 55.86 -2.45 10.91
C LEU A 119 57.12 -3.05 10.26
#